data_AF-A0A9X3C010-F1
#
_entry.id   AF-A0A9X3C010-F1
#
_cell.length_a   1.000
_cell.length_b   1.000
_cell.length_c   1.000
_cell.angle_alpha   90.00
_cell.angle_beta   90.00
_cell.angle_gamma   90.00
#
_symmetry.space_group_name_H-M   'P 1'
#
loop_
_entity.id
_entity.type
_entity.pdbx_description
1 polymer ?
#
loop_
_entity_poly.entity_id
_entity_poly.type
_entity_poly.pdbx_seq_one_letter_code
_entity_poly.pdbx_strand_id
1 'polypeptide(L)'
;MPTFALTTGCTASTELVGRTLWHAGREFSTGYVEAVAVREDQRGRGLGRLVMDHAESVIRDRYTLGGLNAVHAAVPFYAGRGWTPWEGPTAADSPGGLVDTFDRDDRILLFGAPANDGTGLAKDVALICDWRIGDLW
;
A
#
# COMPACT_ATOMS: atom_id res chain seq x y z
N MET A 1 13.79 -19.77 -6.98
CA MET A 1 13.20 -18.78 -6.06
C MET A 1 14.36 -18.02 -5.42
N PRO A 2 14.66 -16.77 -5.80
CA PRO A 2 15.71 -16.02 -5.13
C PRO A 2 15.18 -15.52 -3.78
N THR A 3 15.83 -15.95 -2.70
CA THR A 3 15.63 -15.41 -1.35
C THR A 3 16.35 -14.06 -1.29
N PHE A 4 15.62 -12.95 -1.22
CA PHE A 4 16.20 -11.66 -0.90
C PHE A 4 16.62 -11.66 0.58
N ALA A 5 17.91 -11.94 0.83
CA ALA A 5 18.50 -11.80 2.15
C ALA A 5 18.84 -10.32 2.38
N LEU A 6 18.32 -9.74 3.46
CA LEU A 6 18.78 -8.44 3.96
C LEU A 6 20.30 -8.51 4.14
N THR A 7 21.04 -7.56 3.55
CA THR A 7 22.49 -7.41 3.75
C THR A 7 22.82 -7.34 5.24
N THR A 8 23.95 -7.94 5.63
CA THR A 8 24.43 -8.05 7.00
C THR A 8 24.48 -6.67 7.68
N GLY A 9 23.44 -6.34 8.45
CA GLY A 9 23.32 -5.07 9.17
C GLY A 9 21.90 -4.48 9.16
N CYS A 10 21.10 -4.73 8.12
CA CYS A 10 19.73 -4.25 8.08
C CYS A 10 18.81 -5.14 8.94
N THR A 11 18.18 -4.56 9.97
CA THR A 11 17.28 -5.28 10.90
C THR A 11 15.81 -5.10 10.55
N ALA A 12 15.46 -3.98 9.90
CA ALA A 12 14.15 -3.73 9.32
C ALA A 12 14.24 -2.73 8.17
N SER A 13 13.35 -2.86 7.19
CA SER A 13 13.27 -2.01 6.01
C SER A 13 11.82 -1.78 5.61
N THR A 14 11.63 -0.70 4.86
CA THR A 14 10.42 -0.39 4.09
C THR A 14 10.84 0.57 2.99
N GLU A 15 10.10 0.55 1.88
CA GLU A 15 10.26 1.49 0.77
C GLU A 15 8.96 2.24 0.56
N LEU A 16 9.07 3.50 0.13
CA LEU A 16 7.91 4.31 -0.22
C LEU A 16 8.09 4.79 -1.66
N VAL A 17 7.28 4.25 -2.56
CA VAL A 17 7.29 4.57 -3.98
C VAL A 17 6.17 5.56 -4.26
N GLY A 18 6.49 6.67 -4.91
CA GLY A 18 5.47 7.60 -5.39
C GLY A 18 4.72 6.98 -6.55
N ARG A 19 3.41 6.84 -6.41
CA ARG A 19 2.51 6.30 -7.43
C ARG A 19 1.29 7.19 -7.61
N THR A 20 0.62 7.03 -8.73
CA THR A 20 -0.68 7.64 -8.94
C THR A 20 -1.78 6.60 -8.83
N LEU A 21 -2.77 6.87 -7.97
CA LEU A 21 -4.03 6.12 -7.95
C LEU A 21 -5.16 7.02 -8.46
N TRP A 22 -6.12 6.44 -9.17
CA TRP A 22 -7.35 7.11 -9.57
C TRP A 22 -8.56 6.43 -8.98
N HIS A 23 -9.58 7.23 -8.67
CA HIS A 23 -10.88 6.73 -8.24
C HIS A 23 -11.97 7.75 -8.59
N ALA A 24 -13.05 7.27 -9.21
CA ALA A 24 -14.18 8.13 -9.63
C ALA A 24 -13.76 9.40 -10.41
N GLY A 25 -12.74 9.28 -11.28
CA GLY A 25 -12.21 10.39 -12.06
C GLY A 25 -11.31 11.38 -11.29
N ARG A 26 -11.03 11.12 -10.01
CA ARG A 26 -10.08 11.89 -9.19
C ARG A 26 -8.72 11.21 -9.18
N GLU A 27 -7.67 12.01 -9.19
CA GLU A 27 -6.29 11.58 -9.06
C GLU A 27 -5.80 11.74 -7.61
N PHE A 28 -5.04 10.76 -7.12
CA PHE A 28 -4.47 10.74 -5.78
C PHE A 28 -2.97 10.46 -5.87
N SER A 29 -2.17 11.46 -5.49
CA SER A 29 -0.75 11.24 -5.23
C SER A 29 -0.60 10.27 -4.05
N THR A 30 0.01 9.12 -4.30
CA THR A 30 0.01 7.99 -3.38
C THR A 30 1.41 7.60 -2.97
N GLY A 31 1.65 7.55 -1.66
CA GLY A 31 2.85 6.92 -1.11
C GLY A 31 2.61 5.43 -0.99
N TYR A 32 3.09 4.65 -1.95
CA TYR A 32 2.89 3.21 -1.99
C TYR A 32 3.98 2.49 -1.20
N VAL A 33 3.60 1.77 -0.16
CA VAL A 33 4.53 1.11 0.76
C VAL A 33 4.90 -0.26 0.20
N GLU A 34 6.21 -0.50 0.06
CA GLU A 34 6.76 -1.74 -0.47
C GLU A 34 7.85 -2.30 0.45
N ALA A 35 8.22 -3.57 0.23
CA ALA A 35 9.38 -4.21 0.84
C ALA A 35 9.47 -4.10 2.38
N VAL A 36 8.32 -4.12 3.08
CA VAL A 36 8.28 -4.13 4.54
C VAL A 36 8.86 -5.44 5.06
N ALA A 37 10.02 -5.37 5.71
CA ALA A 37 10.71 -6.54 6.24
C ALA A 37 11.27 -6.27 7.62
N VAL A 38 11.25 -7.30 8.47
CA VAL A 38 12.00 -7.36 9.72
C VAL A 38 12.76 -8.67 9.75
N ARG A 39 14.07 -8.59 9.99
CA ARG A 39 14.95 -9.75 10.09
C ARG A 39 14.42 -10.70 11.17
N GLU A 40 14.40 -12.00 10.88
CA GLU A 40 13.68 -12.99 11.67
C GLU A 40 14.06 -13.01 13.16
N ASP A 41 15.36 -12.97 13.46
CA ASP A 41 15.93 -12.91 14.82
C ASP A 41 15.68 -11.58 15.55
N GLN A 42 15.13 -10.57 14.85
CA GLN A 42 14.83 -9.24 15.39
C GLN A 42 13.31 -8.96 15.47
N ARG A 43 12.46 -9.92 15.09
CA ARG A 43 11.00 -9.81 15.21
C ARG A 43 10.57 -9.72 16.69
N GLY A 44 9.37 -9.19 16.92
CA GLY A 44 8.83 -8.98 18.28
C GLY A 44 9.42 -7.80 19.06
N ARG A 45 10.41 -7.09 18.49
CA ARG A 45 11.09 -5.95 19.13
C ARG A 45 10.49 -4.58 18.75
N GLY A 46 9.41 -4.58 17.97
CA GLY A 46 8.75 -3.35 17.53
C GLY A 46 9.39 -2.63 16.34
N LEU A 47 10.37 -3.23 15.67
CA LEU A 47 11.04 -2.62 14.51
C LEU A 47 10.09 -2.36 13.33
N GLY A 48 9.14 -3.27 13.08
CA GLY A 48 8.11 -3.08 12.05
C GLY A 48 7.25 -1.83 12.31
N ARG A 49 6.92 -1.57 13.59
CA ARG A 49 6.24 -0.34 13.99
C ARG A 49 7.13 0.88 13.71
N LEU A 50 8.40 0.84 14.11
CA LEU A 50 9.33 1.96 13.92
C LEU A 50 9.43 2.37 12.44
N VAL A 51 9.61 1.41 11.53
CA VAL A 51 9.72 1.71 10.09
C VAL A 51 8.40 2.25 9.54
N MET A 52 7.26 1.71 9.97
CA MET A 52 5.96 2.19 9.54
C MET A 52 5.59 3.55 10.14
N ASP A 53 6.02 3.88 11.36
CA ASP A 53 5.79 5.20 11.97
C ASP A 53 6.43 6.29 11.10
N HIS A 54 7.63 6.01 10.58
CA HIS A 54 8.32 6.90 9.66
C HIS A 54 7.61 6.98 8.29
N ALA A 55 7.29 5.84 7.69
CA ALA A 55 6.60 5.79 6.40
C ALA A 55 5.25 6.56 6.44
N GLU A 56 4.45 6.34 7.49
CA GLU A 56 3.16 7.03 7.68
C GLU A 56 3.33 8.53 7.94
N SER A 57 4.42 8.97 8.56
CA SER A 57 4.74 10.39 8.64
C SER A 57 5.01 10.98 7.26
N VAL A 58 5.85 10.32 6.46
CA VAL A 58 6.16 10.79 5.10
C VAL A 58 4.91 10.80 4.22
N ILE A 59 4.04 9.80 4.35
CA ILE A 59 2.75 9.75 3.65
C ILE A 59 1.91 10.98 3.98
N ARG A 60 1.70 11.28 5.27
CA ARG A 60 0.91 12.45 5.70
C ARG A 60 1.50 13.78 5.21
N ASP A 61 2.82 13.88 5.13
CA ASP A 61 3.50 15.13 4.80
C ASP A 61 3.59 15.38 3.28
N ARG A 62 3.56 14.32 2.45
CA ARG A 62 3.91 14.43 1.02
C ARG A 62 2.90 13.85 0.04
N TYR A 63 1.95 13.06 0.50
CA TYR A 63 1.02 12.34 -0.38
C TYR A 63 -0.43 12.62 0.04
N THR A 64 -1.35 12.46 -0.90
CA THR A 64 -2.78 12.57 -0.63
C THR A 64 -3.28 11.37 0.18
N LEU A 65 -2.72 10.18 -0.09
CA LEU A 65 -2.99 8.97 0.67
C LEU A 65 -1.81 7.99 0.63
N GLY A 66 -1.83 6.99 1.51
CA GLY A 66 -0.96 5.83 1.45
C GLY A 66 -1.67 4.62 0.85
N GLY A 67 -0.93 3.76 0.16
CA GLY A 67 -1.42 2.49 -0.37
C GLY A 67 -0.43 1.36 -0.13
N LEU A 68 -0.91 0.13 0.03
CA LEU A 68 -0.09 -1.09 0.03
C LEU A 68 -0.94 -2.32 -0.31
N ASN A 69 -0.30 -3.39 -0.76
CA ASN A 69 -0.88 -4.73 -0.82
C ASN A 69 -0.24 -5.60 0.27
N ALA A 70 -1.02 -5.94 1.29
CA ALA A 70 -0.53 -6.71 2.43
C ALA A 70 -0.60 -8.22 2.17
N VAL A 71 0.35 -8.96 2.74
CA VAL A 71 0.12 -10.39 2.99
C VAL A 71 -0.96 -10.57 4.05
N HIS A 72 -1.79 -11.61 3.91
CA HIS A 72 -2.94 -11.88 4.78
C HIS A 72 -2.63 -11.76 6.29
N ALA A 73 -1.52 -12.37 6.73
CA ALA A 73 -1.13 -12.38 8.15
C ALA A 73 -0.74 -11.00 8.70
N ALA A 74 -0.43 -10.02 7.84
CA ALA A 74 -0.04 -8.68 8.23
C ALA A 74 -1.21 -7.69 8.29
N VAL A 75 -2.40 -8.06 7.81
CA VAL A 75 -3.58 -7.17 7.81
C VAL A 75 -3.90 -6.62 9.21
N PRO A 76 -3.92 -7.43 10.30
CA PRO A 76 -4.18 -6.89 11.64
C PRO A 76 -3.13 -5.88 12.11
N PHE A 77 -1.88 -6.04 11.68
CA PHE A 77 -0.80 -5.10 12.01
C PHE A 77 -1.06 -3.72 11.40
N TYR A 78 -1.46 -3.66 10.12
CA TYR A 78 -1.78 -2.39 9.46
C TYR A 78 -3.11 -1.80 9.96
N ALA A 79 -4.13 -2.62 10.17
CA ALA A 79 -5.42 -2.18 10.70
C ALA A 79 -5.29 -1.49 12.07
N GLY A 80 -4.45 -2.05 12.96
CA GLY A 80 -4.14 -1.43 14.26
C GLY A 80 -3.43 -0.07 14.17
N ARG A 81 -3.01 0.35 12.97
CA ARG A 81 -2.34 1.61 12.68
C ARG A 81 -3.22 2.58 11.89
N GLY A 82 -4.50 2.26 11.72
CA GLY A 82 -5.47 3.12 11.02
C GLY A 82 -5.49 2.95 9.50
N TRP A 83 -4.82 1.92 8.96
CA TRP A 83 -4.99 1.54 7.56
C TRP A 83 -6.33 0.84 7.37
N THR A 84 -7.06 1.19 6.32
CA THR A 84 -8.39 0.62 6.02
C THR A 84 -8.35 -0.22 4.75
N PRO A 85 -8.91 -1.44 4.76
CA PRO A 85 -9.01 -2.25 3.56
C PRO A 85 -9.82 -1.55 2.46
N TRP A 86 -9.35 -1.66 1.22
CA TRP A 86 -10.16 -1.41 0.05
C TRP A 86 -10.98 -2.66 -0.27
N GLU A 87 -12.30 -2.50 -0.39
CA GLU A 87 -13.24 -3.60 -0.61
C GLU A 87 -13.90 -3.57 -2.00
N GLY A 88 -13.55 -2.57 -2.81
CA GLY A 88 -14.08 -2.42 -4.15
C GLY A 88 -13.22 -3.10 -5.23
N PRO A 89 -13.63 -2.98 -6.51
CA PRO A 89 -12.83 -3.49 -7.62
C PRO A 89 -11.50 -2.75 -7.74
N THR A 90 -10.50 -3.41 -8.34
CA THR A 90 -9.21 -2.81 -8.67
C THR A 90 -8.94 -2.93 -10.16
N ALA A 91 -8.25 -1.93 -10.72
CA ALA A 91 -7.80 -1.96 -12.10
C ALA A 91 -6.43 -1.27 -12.25
N ALA A 92 -5.82 -1.38 -13.42
CA ALA A 92 -4.62 -0.65 -13.79
C ALA A 92 -4.79 0.08 -15.13
N ASP A 93 -4.27 1.30 -15.22
CA ASP A 93 -4.25 2.08 -16.46
C ASP A 93 -3.03 1.70 -17.30
N SER A 94 -3.18 0.67 -18.14
CA SER A 94 -2.11 0.16 -19.00
C SER A 94 -1.98 0.97 -20.30
N PRO A 95 -0.85 0.86 -21.03
CA PRO A 95 -0.73 1.46 -22.37
C PRO A 95 -1.79 1.02 -23.38
N GLY A 96 -2.45 -0.14 -23.16
CA GLY A 96 -3.54 -0.66 -23.99
C GLY A 96 -4.94 -0.28 -23.49
N GLY A 97 -5.04 0.53 -22.43
CA GLY A 97 -6.28 0.87 -21.74
C GLY A 97 -6.42 0.16 -20.39
N LEU A 98 -7.57 0.34 -19.76
CA LEU A 98 -7.83 -0.21 -18.43
C LEU A 98 -7.86 -1.74 -18.42
N VAL A 99 -7.14 -2.32 -17.47
CA VAL A 99 -7.09 -3.77 -17.21
C VAL A 99 -7.70 -4.04 -15.84
N ASP A 100 -8.62 -4.99 -15.76
CA ASP A 100 -9.15 -5.50 -14.50
C ASP A 100 -8.03 -6.24 -13.74
N THR A 101 -7.82 -5.86 -12.49
CA THR A 101 -6.80 -6.45 -11.62
C THR A 101 -7.41 -7.02 -10.35
N PHE A 102 -8.73 -7.15 -10.29
CA PHE A 102 -9.39 -7.61 -9.07
C PHE A 102 -8.97 -9.05 -8.73
N ASP A 103 -8.33 -9.21 -7.57
CA ASP A 103 -8.08 -10.49 -6.93
C ASP A 103 -8.66 -10.48 -5.51
N ARG A 104 -9.36 -11.56 -5.13
CA ARG A 104 -9.91 -11.74 -3.78
C ARG A 104 -8.83 -12.00 -2.73
N ASP A 105 -7.65 -12.44 -3.16
CA ASP A 105 -6.53 -12.78 -2.29
C ASP A 105 -5.65 -11.55 -2.01
N ASP A 106 -5.84 -10.46 -2.77
CA ASP A 106 -5.23 -9.16 -2.48
C ASP A 106 -5.74 -8.58 -1.18
N ARG A 107 -4.86 -7.84 -0.49
CA ARG A 107 -5.21 -7.04 0.68
C ARG A 107 -4.72 -5.64 0.44
N ILE A 108 -5.40 -4.94 -0.45
CA ILE A 108 -5.16 -3.52 -0.67
C ILE A 108 -5.63 -2.75 0.55
N LEU A 109 -4.74 -2.02 1.19
CA LEU A 109 -5.06 -1.15 2.32
C LEU A 109 -4.65 0.29 2.00
N LEU A 110 -5.45 1.23 2.51
CA LEU A 110 -5.29 2.66 2.29
C LEU A 110 -5.09 3.38 3.63
N PHE A 111 -4.31 4.47 3.61
CA PHE A 111 -4.03 5.27 4.81
C PHE A 111 -4.22 6.76 4.54
N GLY A 112 -4.84 7.46 5.49
CA GLY A 112 -5.09 8.89 5.35
C GLY A 112 -6.08 9.26 4.24
N ALA A 113 -6.82 8.28 3.70
CA ALA A 113 -7.84 8.55 2.68
C ALA A 113 -8.87 9.56 3.23
N PRO A 114 -9.27 10.58 2.46
CA PRO A 114 -10.19 11.61 2.93
C PRO A 114 -11.55 11.00 3.27
N ALA A 115 -11.78 10.73 4.56
CA ALA A 115 -13.04 10.18 5.05
C ALA A 115 -14.16 11.24 5.16
N ASN A 116 -13.81 12.54 5.14
CA ASN A 116 -14.68 13.60 5.66
C ASN A 116 -15.15 14.65 4.64
N ASP A 117 -14.92 14.49 3.34
CA ASP A 117 -15.43 15.43 2.31
C ASP A 117 -16.77 14.99 1.69
N GLY A 118 -17.39 13.92 2.20
CA GLY A 118 -18.63 13.35 1.64
C GLY A 118 -18.44 12.60 0.33
N THR A 119 -17.18 12.43 -0.13
CA THR A 119 -16.79 11.75 -1.37
C THR A 119 -15.83 10.58 -1.12
N GLY A 120 -15.95 9.96 0.06
CA GLY A 120 -15.16 8.79 0.44
C GLY A 120 -15.14 7.73 -0.67
N LEU A 121 -14.06 6.95 -0.73
CA LEU A 121 -13.84 6.00 -1.81
C LEU A 121 -15.02 5.00 -1.89
N ALA A 122 -15.76 5.07 -3.00
CA ALA A 122 -17.01 4.35 -3.22
C ALA A 122 -16.72 2.92 -3.67
N LYS A 123 -17.12 1.92 -2.88
CA LYS A 123 -16.74 0.51 -3.08
C LYS A 123 -17.27 -0.12 -4.39
N ASP A 124 -18.23 0.52 -5.06
CA ASP A 124 -18.77 0.10 -6.36
C ASP A 124 -18.00 0.69 -7.56
N VAL A 125 -17.05 1.60 -7.31
CA VAL A 125 -16.21 2.22 -8.34
C VAL A 125 -14.77 1.74 -8.16
N ALA A 126 -14.09 1.39 -9.24
CA ALA A 126 -12.74 0.84 -9.17
C ALA A 126 -11.72 1.82 -8.56
N LEU A 127 -10.76 1.27 -7.83
CA LEU A 127 -9.50 1.93 -7.52
C LEU A 127 -8.49 1.53 -8.61
N ILE A 128 -7.93 2.51 -9.30
CA ILE A 128 -7.12 2.29 -10.50
C ILE A 128 -5.68 2.68 -10.16
N CYS A 129 -4.71 1.81 -10.38
CA CYS A 129 -3.29 2.15 -10.25
C CYS A 129 -2.64 2.48 -11.59
N ASP A 130 -1.52 3.18 -11.54
CA ASP A 130 -0.64 3.38 -12.69
C ASP A 130 0.03 2.08 -13.13
N TRP A 131 0.39 2.01 -14.41
CA TRP A 131 1.05 0.83 -14.96
C TRP A 131 2.52 0.73 -14.53
N ARG A 132 2.94 -0.48 -14.14
CA ARG A 132 4.35 -0.86 -13.98
C ARG A 132 4.60 -2.28 -14.47
N ILE A 133 5.87 -2.63 -14.66
CA ILE A 133 6.27 -4.01 -14.96
C ILE A 133 6.26 -4.81 -13.66
N GLY A 134 5.61 -5.98 -13.67
CA GLY A 134 5.58 -6.90 -12.53
C GLY A 134 4.24 -6.86 -11.80
N ASP A 135 4.29 -6.98 -10.48
CA ASP A 135 3.11 -6.86 -9.63
C ASP A 135 2.55 -5.43 -9.71
N LEU A 136 1.26 -5.26 -9.95
CA LEU A 136 0.65 -3.95 -10.18
C LEU A 136 0.24 -3.27 -8.89
N TRP A 137 0.04 -4.02 -7.81
CA TRP A 137 -0.32 -3.50 -6.50
C TRP A 137 0.84 -3.74 -5.54
#